data_AF-A0A2N9EE16-F1
#
_entry.id   AF-A0A2N9EE16-F1
#
_cell.length_a   1.000
_cell.length_b   1.000
_cell.length_c   1.000
_cell.angle_alpha   90.00
_cell.angle_beta   90.00
_cell.angle_gamma   90.00
#
_symmetry.space_group_name_H-M   'P 1'
#
loop_
_entity.id
_entity.type
_entity.pdbx_description
1 polymer ?
#
loop_
_entity_poly.entity_id
_entity_poly.type
_entity_poly.pdbx_seq_one_letter_code
_entity_poly.pdbx_strand_id
1 'polypeptide(L)'
;MEGEGDGVEGELNGEILGPCLTSHIDEESTESHRYYLARRTVLEMIKDRGYSVPTSEIDLSLQDFRAIHGQNPDVERLRISTTHHSDPLNR
;
A
#
# COMPACT_ATOMS: atom_id res chain seq x y z
N MET A 1 -41.68 -10.45 20.74
CA MET A 1 -40.67 -9.41 20.49
C MET A 1 -39.76 -10.01 19.44
N GLU A 2 -40.01 -9.64 18.19
CA GLU A 2 -39.29 -10.12 17.01
C GLU A 2 -37.96 -9.38 16.88
N GLY A 3 -37.01 -10.03 16.22
CA GLY A 3 -35.69 -9.50 15.91
C GLY A 3 -34.84 -10.60 15.27
N GLU A 4 -35.24 -11.01 14.06
CA GLU A 4 -34.48 -11.87 13.16
C GLU A 4 -33.10 -11.27 12.85
N GLY A 5 -32.06 -12.11 12.90
CA GLY A 5 -30.74 -11.85 12.34
C GLY A 5 -30.43 -12.94 11.32
N ASP A 6 -30.61 -12.59 10.05
CA ASP A 6 -30.41 -13.38 8.84
C ASP A 6 -28.94 -13.85 8.66
N GLY A 7 -28.76 -14.91 7.88
CA GLY A 7 -27.54 -15.71 7.67
C GLY A 7 -26.28 -14.95 7.20
N VAL A 8 -25.11 -15.58 7.14
CA VAL A 8 -24.77 -16.63 6.17
C VAL A 8 -23.77 -17.62 6.78
N GLU A 9 -24.10 -18.91 6.68
CA GLU A 9 -23.15 -20.01 6.83
C GLU A 9 -22.18 -20.01 5.64
N GLY A 10 -20.93 -19.68 5.90
CA GLY A 10 -19.82 -19.88 4.98
C GLY A 10 -18.67 -20.48 5.76
N GLU A 11 -18.51 -21.80 5.68
CA GLU A 11 -17.36 -22.51 6.23
C GLU A 11 -16.08 -22.04 5.52
N LEU A 12 -15.45 -21.00 6.05
CA LEU A 12 -14.07 -20.64 5.74
C LEU A 12 -13.20 -21.22 6.85
N ASN A 13 -12.55 -22.32 6.53
CA ASN A 13 -11.55 -22.95 7.37
C ASN A 13 -10.27 -22.07 7.39
N GLY A 14 -10.38 -20.91 8.02
CA GLY A 14 -9.32 -19.94 8.21
C GLY A 14 -9.52 -19.32 9.59
N GLU A 15 -8.55 -19.52 10.48
CA GLU A 15 -8.47 -18.80 11.75
C GLU A 15 -8.84 -17.33 11.52
N ILE A 16 -9.74 -16.81 12.37
CA ILE A 16 -10.07 -15.37 12.41
C ILE A 16 -8.78 -14.65 12.79
N LEU A 17 -7.96 -14.33 11.80
CA LEU A 17 -6.76 -13.53 11.98
C LEU A 17 -7.24 -12.20 12.57
N GLY A 18 -6.77 -11.91 13.78
CA GLY A 18 -7.11 -10.67 14.47
C GLY A 18 -6.76 -9.44 13.62
N PRO A 19 -7.21 -8.24 14.04
CA PRO A 19 -6.94 -7.01 13.33
C PRO A 19 -5.45 -6.86 13.02
N CYS A 20 -5.11 -6.45 11.80
CA CYS A 20 -3.73 -6.16 11.42
C CYS A 20 -3.15 -5.10 12.37
N LEU A 21 -1.87 -5.19 12.78
CA LEU A 21 -1.24 -4.20 13.66
C LEU A 21 -1.43 -2.75 13.17
N THR A 22 -1.54 -2.56 11.85
CA THR A 22 -1.85 -1.28 11.21
C THR A 22 -3.18 -0.66 11.65
N SER A 23 -4.20 -1.47 11.96
CA SER A 23 -5.51 -0.95 12.42
C SER A 23 -5.44 -0.26 13.79
N HIS A 24 -4.38 -0.49 14.57
CA HIS A 24 -4.16 0.19 15.84
C HIS A 24 -3.44 1.54 15.70
N ILE A 25 -2.81 1.78 14.55
CA ILE A 25 -2.05 2.99 14.25
C ILE A 25 -2.87 3.93 13.37
N ASP A 26 -3.84 3.39 12.63
CA ASP A 26 -4.52 4.09 11.56
C ASP A 26 -5.99 3.66 11.45
N GLU A 27 -6.87 4.52 11.97
CA GLU A 27 -8.32 4.28 12.02
C GLU A 27 -9.01 4.53 10.67
N GLU A 28 -8.35 5.20 9.71
CA GLU A 28 -9.01 5.71 8.49
C GLU A 28 -9.01 4.68 7.34
N SER A 29 -7.87 4.07 7.02
CA SER A 29 -7.80 2.95 6.06
C SER A 29 -6.50 2.14 6.21
N THR A 30 -6.65 0.85 6.53
CA THR A 30 -5.53 -0.08 6.65
C THR A 30 -4.91 -0.46 5.29
N GLU A 31 -5.67 -0.33 4.20
CA GLU A 31 -5.19 -0.63 2.83
C GLU A 31 -4.25 0.46 2.34
N SER A 32 -4.62 1.75 2.45
CA SER A 32 -3.74 2.85 2.01
C SER A 32 -2.41 2.84 2.74
N HIS A 33 -2.41 2.53 4.03
CA HIS A 33 -1.20 2.39 4.83
C HIS A 33 -0.32 1.22 4.36
N ARG A 34 -0.91 0.05 4.06
CA ARG A 34 -0.17 -1.09 3.52
C ARG A 34 0.50 -0.76 2.18
N TYR A 35 -0.25 -0.14 1.25
CA TYR A 35 0.31 0.29 -0.03
C TYR A 35 1.39 1.35 0.13
N TYR A 36 1.22 2.28 1.07
CA TYR A 36 2.24 3.28 1.40
C TYR A 36 3.57 2.62 1.81
N LEU A 37 3.54 1.71 2.80
CA LEU A 37 4.73 1.02 3.27
C LEU A 37 5.36 0.13 2.19
N ALA A 38 4.52 -0.60 1.44
CA ALA A 38 4.98 -1.45 0.36
C ALA A 38 5.66 -0.62 -0.75
N ARG A 39 5.05 0.49 -1.19
CA ARG A 39 5.60 1.38 -2.20
C ARG A 39 6.93 1.98 -1.74
N ARG A 40 7.00 2.47 -0.50
CA ARG A 40 8.25 3.03 0.05
C ARG A 40 9.38 2.01 0.05
N THR A 41 9.11 0.80 0.55
CA THR A 41 10.09 -0.30 0.57
C THR A 41 10.56 -0.65 -0.84
N VAL A 42 9.65 -0.74 -1.80
CA VAL A 42 10.01 -1.02 -3.20
C VAL A 42 10.86 0.10 -3.80
N LEU A 43 10.56 1.36 -3.51
CA LEU A 43 11.38 2.49 -3.96
C LEU A 43 12.80 2.48 -3.37
N GLU A 44 12.92 2.15 -2.08
CA GLU A 44 14.22 1.92 -1.41
C GLU A 44 14.98 0.79 -2.12
N MET A 45 14.34 -0.37 -2.35
CA MET A 45 14.95 -1.50 -3.06
C MET A 45 15.37 -1.17 -4.51
N ILE A 46 14.57 -0.37 -5.22
CA ILE A 46 14.88 0.06 -6.59
C ILE A 46 16.10 1.00 -6.59
N LYS A 47 16.16 1.93 -5.63
CA LYS A 47 17.31 2.83 -5.44
C LYS A 47 18.60 2.04 -5.14
N ASP A 48 18.53 1.08 -4.22
CA ASP A 48 19.67 0.24 -3.84
C ASP A 48 20.22 -0.58 -5.02
N ARG A 49 19.38 -0.87 -6.02
CA ARG A 49 19.76 -1.56 -7.27
C ARG A 49 20.39 -0.66 -8.32
N GLY A 50 20.56 0.64 -8.06
CA GLY A 50 21.20 1.57 -9.00
C GLY A 50 20.24 2.25 -9.98
N TYR A 51 18.94 2.27 -9.68
CA TYR A 51 17.97 3.08 -10.42
C TYR A 51 17.83 4.49 -9.83
N SER A 52 17.45 5.43 -10.69
CA SER A 52 17.28 6.83 -10.33
C SER A 52 15.96 7.07 -9.60
N VAL A 53 15.97 6.96 -8.27
CA VAL A 53 14.81 7.26 -7.42
C VAL A 53 15.08 8.52 -6.59
N PRO A 54 14.27 9.59 -6.75
CA PRO A 54 14.38 10.78 -5.92
C PRO A 54 14.10 10.45 -4.44
N THR A 55 14.92 10.96 -3.53
CA THR A 55 14.70 10.77 -2.08
C THR A 55 13.36 11.35 -1.63
N SER A 56 12.85 12.40 -2.29
CA SER A 56 11.53 12.96 -2.02
C SER A 56 10.36 11.99 -2.26
N GLU A 57 10.53 10.99 -3.14
CA GLU A 57 9.50 9.97 -3.34
C GLU A 57 9.50 8.90 -2.24
N ILE A 58 10.66 8.67 -1.60
CA ILE A 58 10.82 7.73 -0.49
C ILE A 58 10.32 8.39 0.80
N ASP A 59 10.67 9.66 1.01
CA ASP A 59 10.32 10.43 2.21
C ASP A 59 8.88 11.00 2.17
N LEU A 60 8.07 10.60 1.19
CA LEU A 60 6.67 10.99 1.10
C LEU A 60 5.94 10.60 2.40
N SER A 61 5.17 11.52 2.97
CA SER A 61 4.38 11.20 4.18
C SER A 61 3.16 10.35 3.82
N LEU A 62 2.63 9.60 4.79
CA LEU A 62 1.39 8.84 4.61
C LEU A 62 0.20 9.75 4.25
N GLN A 63 0.15 10.97 4.82
CA GLN A 63 -0.90 11.94 4.53
C GLN A 63 -0.81 12.44 3.08
N ASP A 64 0.40 12.74 2.59
CA ASP A 64 0.60 13.15 1.20
C ASP A 64 0.29 12.01 0.23
N PHE A 65 0.68 10.77 0.58
CA PHE A 65 0.33 9.59 -0.20
C PHE A 65 -1.19 9.46 -0.35
N ARG A 66 -1.95 9.67 0.73
CA ARG A 66 -3.42 9.66 0.71
C ARG A 66 -4.01 10.83 -0.07
N ALA A 67 -3.41 12.01 0.00
CA ALA A 67 -3.84 13.15 -0.79
C ALA A 67 -3.69 12.91 -2.31
N ILE A 68 -2.66 12.15 -2.71
CA ILE A 68 -2.37 11.83 -4.12
C ILE A 68 -3.20 10.64 -4.60
N HIS A 69 -3.27 9.56 -3.81
CA HIS A 69 -3.83 8.26 -4.26
C HIS A 69 -5.18 7.90 -3.62
N GLY A 70 -5.62 8.64 -2.59
CA GLY A 70 -6.85 8.38 -1.86
C GLY A 70 -6.71 7.31 -0.76
N GLN A 71 -7.80 7.08 -0.03
CA GLN A 71 -7.85 6.07 1.04
C GLN A 71 -7.94 4.63 0.55
N ASN A 72 -8.40 4.43 -0.69
CA ASN A 72 -8.43 3.14 -1.38
C ASN A 72 -7.72 3.32 -2.72
N PRO A 73 -6.38 3.21 -2.74
CA PRO A 73 -5.61 3.51 -3.92
C PRO A 73 -5.85 2.48 -5.03
N ASP A 74 -5.98 2.95 -6.26
CA ASP A 74 -6.00 2.10 -7.45
C ASP A 74 -4.59 1.60 -7.75
N VAL A 75 -4.43 0.27 -7.81
CA VAL A 75 -3.14 -0.41 -8.01
C VAL A 75 -2.47 0.03 -9.32
N GLU A 76 -3.24 0.25 -10.38
CA GLU A 76 -2.70 0.69 -11.66
C GLU A 76 -2.09 2.10 -11.58
N ARG A 77 -2.61 2.95 -10.68
CA ARG A 77 -2.09 4.30 -10.44
C ARG A 77 -0.87 4.33 -9.52
N LEU A 78 -0.54 3.21 -8.88
CA LEU A 78 0.67 3.06 -8.05
C LEU A 78 1.89 2.58 -8.84
N ARG A 79 1.75 2.38 -10.16
CA ARG A 79 2.81 1.86 -11.03
C ARG A 79 4.07 2.74 -10.98
N ILE A 80 5.23 2.09 -10.83
CA ILE A 80 6.53 2.76 -10.72
C ILE A 80 7.28 2.58 -12.05
N SER A 81 7.76 3.69 -12.61
CA SER A 81 8.64 3.71 -13.78
C SER A 81 9.85 4.58 -13.46
N THR A 82 11.05 4.03 -13.59
CA THR A 82 12.31 4.74 -13.37
C THR A 82 13.39 4.28 -14.35
N THR A 83 14.42 5.10 -14.54
CA THR A 83 15.58 4.81 -15.39
C THR A 83 16.75 4.32 -14.56
N HIS A 84 17.57 3.43 -15.14
CA HIS A 84 18.79 2.97 -14.49
C HIS A 84 19.91 4.01 -14.64
N HIS A 85 20.77 4.17 -13.63
CA HIS A 85 21.83 5.20 -13.68
C HIS A 85 22.85 4.97 -14.81
N SER A 86 23.17 3.71 -15.13
CA SER A 86 24.18 3.38 -16.15
C SER A 86 23.62 3.29 -17.58
N ASP A 87 22.31 3.24 -17.73
CA ASP A 87 21.65 3.23 -19.04
C ASP A 87 20.42 4.14 -18.99
N PRO A 88 20.62 5.46 -19.17
CA PRO A 88 19.52 6.42 -19.19
C PRO A 88 18.68 6.33 -20.47
N LEU A 89 19.09 5.55 -21.48
CA LEU A 89 18.38 5.41 -22.75
C LEU A 89 17.49 4.16 -22.80
N ASN A 90 17.71 3.16 -21.93
CA ASN A 90 16.87 1.97 -21.76
C ASN A 90 16.44 1.39 -23.14
N ARG A 91 17.44 1.14 -24.00
CA ARG A 91 17.24 0.72 -25.40
C ARG A 91 17.19 -0.79 -25.56
#